data_AF-A0A068YUN4-F1
#
_entry.id   AF-A0A068YUN4-F1
#
_cell.length_a   1.000
_cell.length_b   1.000
_cell.length_c   1.000
_cell.angle_alpha   90.00
_cell.angle_beta   90.00
_cell.angle_gamma   90.00
#
_symmetry.space_group_name_H-M   'P 1'
#
loop_
_entity.id
_entity.type
_entity.pdbx_description
1 polymer ?
#
loop_
_entity_poly.entity_id
_entity_poly.type
_entity_poly.pdbx_seq_one_letter_code
_entity_poly.pdbx_strand_id
1 'polypeptide(L)'
;MTSSLQDLFTDNRAWAAQMERERPGFFTSLKSQQNPKYMWIGCSDSRVPANQITGLDPGEVFVHRNVANVVVPTDLNCLSTIQFAVDQLQVEHLMVVGHYGCGGVKAALNNLRLGLVDNWLHHVKDVRDRHAAMLEAAAPEARLDMLCELNVIEQVMNVAQTTVMQDAWARGQRVTLHGWVYGLKDGLLQDLHITLDSLEGMASLYRAAIAGVGNPALTLPVSAACTTSTPPRHVSPTP
;
A
#
# COMPACT_ATOMS: atom_id res chain seq x y z
N MET A 1 -22.29 -21.16 -2.37
CA MET A 1 -21.78 -22.53 -2.18
C MET A 1 -21.30 -22.62 -0.75
N THR A 2 -21.87 -23.51 0.07
CA THR A 2 -21.35 -23.77 1.42
C THR A 2 -20.33 -24.89 1.33
N SER A 3 -19.07 -24.54 1.06
CA SER A 3 -17.95 -25.49 1.23
C SER A 3 -17.80 -25.76 2.72
N SER A 4 -17.83 -27.02 3.12
CA SER A 4 -17.48 -27.42 4.48
C SER A 4 -16.01 -27.07 4.75
N LEU A 5 -15.62 -26.95 6.02
CA LEU A 5 -14.20 -26.74 6.36
C LEU A 5 -13.31 -27.87 5.84
N GLN A 6 -13.87 -29.08 5.67
CA GLN A 6 -13.15 -30.21 5.11
C GLN A 6 -12.84 -30.03 3.62
N ASP A 7 -13.72 -29.37 2.88
CA ASP A 7 -13.52 -29.11 1.45
C ASP A 7 -12.31 -28.20 1.23
N LEU A 8 -12.05 -27.25 2.14
CA LEU A 8 -10.85 -26.39 2.08
C LEU A 8 -9.54 -27.19 2.14
N PHE A 9 -9.49 -28.27 2.92
CA PHE A 9 -8.32 -29.16 2.96
C PHE A 9 -8.18 -29.97 1.67
N THR A 10 -9.30 -30.40 1.10
CA THR A 10 -9.32 -31.10 -0.19
C THR A 10 -8.82 -30.17 -1.31
N ASP A 11 -9.34 -28.96 -1.36
CA ASP A 11 -8.96 -27.92 -2.33
C ASP A 11 -7.48 -27.53 -2.18
N ASN A 12 -6.99 -27.38 -0.95
CA ASN A 12 -5.59 -27.10 -0.69
C ASN A 12 -4.66 -28.22 -1.18
N ARG A 13 -5.01 -29.49 -0.95
CA ARG A 13 -4.22 -30.64 -1.45
C ARG A 13 -4.21 -30.67 -2.97
N ALA A 14 -5.35 -30.43 -3.60
CA ALA A 14 -5.46 -30.36 -5.05
C ALA A 14 -4.61 -29.23 -5.62
N TRP A 15 -4.68 -28.04 -5.03
CA TRP A 15 -3.87 -26.88 -5.39
C TRP A 15 -2.37 -27.14 -5.24
N ALA A 16 -1.93 -27.69 -4.11
CA ALA A 16 -0.51 -27.96 -3.88
C ALA A 16 0.04 -28.98 -4.90
N ALA A 17 -0.71 -30.05 -5.17
CA ALA A 17 -0.34 -31.04 -6.18
C ALA A 17 -0.34 -30.44 -7.60
N GLN A 18 -1.23 -29.51 -7.90
CA GLN A 18 -1.25 -28.80 -9.18
C GLN A 18 -0.04 -27.88 -9.34
N MET A 19 0.27 -27.05 -8.33
CA MET A 19 1.42 -26.15 -8.37
C MET A 19 2.73 -26.91 -8.57
N GLU A 20 2.93 -28.04 -7.89
CA GLU A 20 4.16 -28.84 -8.05
C GLU A 20 4.25 -29.49 -9.45
N ARG A 21 3.10 -29.84 -10.06
CA ARG A 21 3.09 -30.36 -11.45
C ARG A 21 3.37 -29.28 -12.49
N GLU A 22 2.79 -28.10 -12.32
CA GLU A 22 2.94 -26.98 -13.26
C GLU A 22 4.27 -26.24 -13.09
N ARG A 23 4.78 -26.17 -11.86
CA ARG A 23 6.03 -25.52 -11.48
C ARG A 23 6.84 -26.44 -10.54
N PRO A 24 7.53 -27.47 -11.05
CA PRO A 24 8.33 -28.37 -10.21
C PRO A 24 9.35 -27.62 -9.35
N GLY A 25 9.39 -27.91 -8.06
CA GLY A 25 10.23 -27.24 -7.07
C GLY A 25 9.64 -25.96 -6.48
N PHE A 26 8.41 -25.56 -6.82
CA PHE A 26 7.76 -24.33 -6.35
C PHE A 26 7.83 -24.13 -4.83
N PHE A 27 7.50 -25.16 -4.04
CA PHE A 27 7.57 -25.03 -2.58
C PHE A 27 9.00 -25.00 -2.03
N THR A 28 9.94 -25.60 -2.74
CA THR A 28 11.36 -25.58 -2.35
C THR A 28 11.99 -24.21 -2.63
N SER A 29 11.66 -23.58 -3.76
CA SER A 29 12.07 -22.22 -4.06
C SER A 29 11.45 -21.21 -3.10
N LEU A 30 10.16 -21.37 -2.76
CA LEU A 30 9.50 -20.55 -1.73
C LEU A 30 10.20 -20.64 -0.37
N LYS A 31 10.60 -21.84 0.05
CA LYS A 31 11.30 -22.04 1.33
C LYS A 31 12.63 -21.28 1.38
N SER A 32 13.29 -21.09 0.23
CA SER A 32 14.53 -20.31 0.13
C SER A 32 14.33 -18.80 0.01
N GLN A 33 13.10 -18.33 -0.24
CA GLN A 33 12.79 -16.93 -0.51
C GLN A 33 12.22 -16.28 0.76
N GLN A 34 13.06 -15.53 1.48
CA GLN A 34 12.67 -14.84 2.72
C GLN A 34 12.89 -13.32 2.71
N ASN A 35 13.30 -12.74 1.57
CA ASN A 35 13.63 -11.31 1.46
C ASN A 35 12.65 -10.64 0.47
N PRO A 36 11.41 -10.35 0.90
CA PRO A 36 10.49 -9.58 0.08
C PRO A 36 11.07 -8.19 -0.19
N LYS A 37 10.87 -7.67 -1.40
CA LYS A 37 11.28 -6.31 -1.76
C LYS A 37 10.20 -5.27 -1.47
N TYR A 38 8.97 -5.73 -1.32
CA TYR A 38 7.79 -4.89 -1.20
C TYR A 38 7.10 -5.13 0.14
N MET A 39 6.63 -4.07 0.77
CA MET A 39 5.64 -4.12 1.84
C MET A 39 4.33 -3.52 1.35
N TRP A 40 3.21 -4.17 1.67
CA TRP A 40 1.87 -3.76 1.29
C TRP A 40 0.99 -3.57 2.53
N ILE A 41 0.53 -2.35 2.78
CA ILE A 41 -0.50 -2.03 3.77
C ILE A 41 -1.83 -1.86 3.04
N GLY A 42 -2.75 -2.81 3.22
CA GLY A 42 -4.02 -2.84 2.49
C GLY A 42 -5.24 -2.98 3.39
N CYS A 43 -6.43 -2.87 2.78
CA CYS A 43 -7.69 -3.07 3.49
C CYS A 43 -7.89 -4.57 3.79
N SER A 44 -8.55 -4.90 4.90
CA SER A 44 -9.02 -6.26 5.21
C SER A 44 -10.09 -6.79 4.26
N ASP A 45 -10.58 -5.98 3.31
CA ASP A 45 -11.49 -6.42 2.24
C ASP A 45 -10.89 -7.62 1.48
N SER A 46 -11.64 -8.71 1.43
CA SER A 46 -11.19 -9.98 0.87
C SER A 46 -11.10 -9.99 -0.65
N ARG A 47 -11.61 -8.96 -1.34
CA ARG A 47 -11.64 -8.88 -2.80
C ARG A 47 -10.33 -8.42 -3.43
N VAL A 48 -9.34 -8.04 -2.62
CA VAL A 48 -8.16 -7.30 -3.09
C VAL A 48 -6.84 -8.01 -2.72
N PRO A 49 -6.51 -9.25 -3.12
CA PRO A 49 -5.26 -9.89 -2.69
C PRO A 49 -4.03 -9.25 -3.36
N ALA A 50 -3.05 -8.79 -2.56
CA ALA A 50 -1.91 -8.02 -3.05
C ALA A 50 -1.10 -8.75 -4.15
N ASN A 51 -0.77 -10.02 -3.92
CA ASN A 51 -0.02 -10.86 -4.86
C ASN A 51 -0.76 -11.02 -6.19
N GLN A 52 -2.08 -11.19 -6.17
CA GLN A 52 -2.88 -11.35 -7.38
C GLN A 52 -2.94 -10.06 -8.20
N ILE A 53 -3.02 -8.91 -7.52
CA ILE A 53 -3.11 -7.60 -8.18
C ILE A 53 -1.77 -7.21 -8.82
N THR A 54 -0.67 -7.54 -8.15
CA THR A 54 0.69 -7.14 -8.58
C THR A 54 1.38 -8.19 -9.43
N GLY A 55 0.81 -9.39 -9.56
CA GLY A 55 1.43 -10.51 -10.26
C GLY A 55 2.68 -11.06 -9.56
N LEU A 56 2.88 -10.72 -8.28
CA LEU A 56 4.01 -11.17 -7.47
C LEU A 56 3.79 -12.59 -6.96
N ASP A 57 4.85 -13.39 -6.96
CA ASP A 57 4.84 -14.72 -6.37
C ASP A 57 4.76 -14.62 -4.83
N PRO A 58 4.27 -15.65 -4.13
CA PRO A 58 4.30 -15.67 -2.67
C PRO A 58 5.74 -15.48 -2.14
N GLY A 59 5.89 -14.71 -1.06
CA GLY A 59 7.22 -14.39 -0.49
C GLY A 59 7.89 -13.15 -1.10
N GLU A 60 7.35 -12.56 -2.17
CA GLU A 60 7.90 -11.33 -2.77
C GLU A 60 7.34 -10.04 -2.15
N VAL A 61 6.19 -10.13 -1.48
CA VAL A 61 5.53 -9.02 -0.79
C VAL A 61 5.18 -9.38 0.65
N PHE A 62 5.55 -8.50 1.58
CA PHE A 62 5.19 -8.57 2.99
C PHE A 62 3.89 -7.78 3.23
N VAL A 63 2.86 -8.41 3.81
CA VAL A 63 1.50 -7.86 3.79
C VAL A 63 0.98 -7.58 5.20
N HIS A 64 0.50 -6.36 5.42
CA HIS A 64 -0.33 -5.98 6.57
C HIS A 64 -1.73 -5.59 6.11
N ARG A 65 -2.74 -5.91 6.93
CA ARG A 65 -4.15 -5.62 6.63
C ARG A 65 -4.93 -5.18 7.86
N ASN A 66 -5.70 -4.11 7.70
CA ASN A 66 -6.74 -3.71 8.64
C ASN A 66 -7.91 -3.04 7.89
N VAL A 67 -9.03 -2.78 8.57
CA VAL A 67 -10.20 -2.14 7.95
C VAL A 67 -9.83 -0.74 7.47
N ALA A 68 -10.06 -0.45 6.19
CA ALA A 68 -9.75 0.83 5.55
C ALA A 68 -8.26 1.23 5.56
N ASN A 69 -7.34 0.26 5.64
CA ASN A 69 -5.89 0.44 5.43
C ASN A 69 -5.30 1.62 6.22
N VAL A 70 -5.74 1.78 7.47
CA VAL A 70 -5.38 2.89 8.36
C VAL A 70 -4.04 2.62 9.03
N VAL A 71 -3.19 3.63 9.11
CA VAL A 71 -1.94 3.63 9.87
C VAL A 71 -2.08 4.63 11.01
N VAL A 72 -2.30 4.13 12.21
CA VAL A 72 -2.42 4.97 13.41
C VAL A 72 -1.02 5.16 14.02
N PRO A 73 -0.61 6.37 14.41
CA PRO A 73 0.71 6.63 15.01
C PRO A 73 1.04 5.82 16.28
N THR A 74 0.05 5.18 16.89
CA THR A 74 0.19 4.36 18.10
C THR A 74 -0.33 2.93 17.93
N ASP A 75 -0.70 2.51 16.72
CA ASP A 75 -1.09 1.12 16.48
C ASP A 75 0.15 0.23 16.38
N LEU A 76 0.53 -0.39 17.50
CA LEU A 76 1.68 -1.29 17.55
C LEU A 76 1.55 -2.50 16.62
N ASN A 77 0.34 -2.88 16.18
CA ASN A 77 0.17 -3.94 15.19
C ASN A 77 0.76 -3.50 13.84
N CYS A 78 0.30 -2.37 13.30
CA CYS A 78 0.86 -1.83 12.06
C CYS A 78 2.33 -1.39 12.22
N LEU A 79 2.70 -0.72 13.31
CA LEU A 79 4.06 -0.21 13.48
C LEU A 79 5.10 -1.32 13.61
N SER A 80 4.79 -2.42 14.32
CA SER A 80 5.71 -3.56 14.42
C SER A 80 5.90 -4.26 13.08
N THR A 81 4.87 -4.36 12.25
CA THR A 81 5.00 -4.93 10.89
C THR A 81 5.82 -4.02 9.98
N ILE A 82 5.65 -2.70 10.07
CA ILE A 82 6.50 -1.73 9.34
C ILE A 82 7.96 -1.86 9.79
N GLN A 83 8.21 -1.87 11.11
CA GLN A 83 9.57 -2.02 11.64
C GLN A 83 10.22 -3.32 11.17
N PHE A 84 9.51 -4.44 11.24
CA PHE A 84 10.05 -5.72 10.79
C PHE A 84 10.37 -5.71 9.29
N ALA A 85 9.48 -5.17 8.46
CA ALA A 85 9.70 -5.08 7.02
C ALA A 85 10.90 -4.18 6.67
N VAL A 86 10.99 -3.01 7.30
CA VAL A 86 12.05 -2.03 7.01
C VAL A 86 13.38 -2.48 7.61
N ASP A 87 13.43 -2.84 8.89
CA ASP A 87 14.70 -3.09 9.59
C ASP A 87 15.23 -4.51 9.37
N GLN A 88 14.34 -5.52 9.39
CA GLN A 88 14.74 -6.93 9.34
C GLN A 88 14.73 -7.50 7.92
N LEU A 89 13.68 -7.21 7.16
CA LEU A 89 13.55 -7.69 5.78
C LEU A 89 14.17 -6.75 4.75
N GLN A 90 14.48 -5.51 5.15
CA GLN A 90 15.09 -4.48 4.29
C GLN A 90 14.31 -4.26 2.99
N VAL A 91 12.98 -4.18 3.08
CA VAL A 91 12.14 -3.88 1.91
C VAL A 91 12.59 -2.58 1.24
N GLU A 92 12.59 -2.56 -0.08
CA GLU A 92 12.97 -1.40 -0.90
C GLU A 92 11.77 -0.46 -1.11
N HIS A 93 10.55 -1.01 -1.06
CA HIS A 93 9.31 -0.29 -1.31
C HIS A 93 8.24 -0.62 -0.27
N LEU A 94 7.55 0.40 0.23
CA LEU A 94 6.39 0.29 1.12
C LEU A 94 5.22 1.01 0.48
N MET A 95 4.11 0.31 0.25
CA MET A 95 2.92 0.87 -0.37
C MET A 95 1.76 0.86 0.61
N VAL A 96 1.11 2.01 0.79
CA VAL A 96 -0.22 2.11 1.37
C VAL A 96 -1.22 2.06 0.21
N VAL A 97 -2.10 1.05 0.23
CA VAL A 97 -3.00 0.80 -0.90
C VAL A 97 -4.45 0.75 -0.45
N GLY A 98 -5.19 1.79 -0.86
CA GLY A 98 -6.63 1.86 -0.73
C GLY A 98 -7.35 1.13 -1.86
N HIS A 99 -8.67 1.05 -1.79
CA HIS A 99 -9.48 0.55 -2.89
C HIS A 99 -10.83 1.26 -2.96
N TYR A 100 -11.33 1.43 -4.18
CA TYR A 100 -12.67 2.00 -4.39
C TYR A 100 -13.76 1.06 -3.86
N GLY A 101 -14.88 1.66 -3.42
CA GLY A 101 -15.98 0.91 -2.81
C GLY A 101 -15.66 0.28 -1.44
N CYS A 102 -14.68 0.83 -0.70
CA CYS A 102 -14.33 0.34 0.64
C CYS A 102 -15.47 0.50 1.64
N GLY A 103 -15.88 -0.61 2.27
CA GLY A 103 -16.97 -0.61 3.26
C GLY A 103 -16.68 0.23 4.50
N GLY A 104 -15.44 0.19 5.00
CA GLY A 104 -15.01 1.00 6.15
C GLY A 104 -15.04 2.50 5.85
N VAL A 105 -14.49 2.90 4.70
CA VAL A 105 -14.52 4.30 4.25
C VAL A 105 -15.95 4.77 4.00
N LYS A 106 -16.81 3.94 3.39
CA LYS A 106 -18.23 4.24 3.20
C LYS A 106 -18.97 4.43 4.52
N ALA A 107 -18.67 3.62 5.53
CA ALA A 107 -19.24 3.75 6.86
C ALA A 107 -18.79 5.06 7.55
N ALA A 108 -17.51 5.42 7.42
CA ALA A 108 -16.99 6.69 7.92
C ALA A 108 -17.64 7.89 7.20
N LEU A 109 -17.73 7.87 5.86
CA LEU A 109 -18.36 8.93 5.07
C LEU A 109 -19.80 9.20 5.51
N ASN A 110 -20.59 8.14 5.70
CA ASN A 110 -22.03 8.24 5.97
C ASN A 110 -22.39 8.21 7.48
N ASN A 111 -21.40 8.29 8.38
CA ASN A 111 -21.60 8.16 9.83
C ASN A 111 -22.43 6.93 10.25
N LEU A 112 -22.20 5.79 9.60
CA LEU A 112 -22.89 4.55 9.97
C LEU A 112 -22.42 4.09 11.36
N ARG A 113 -23.34 3.51 12.14
CA ARG A 113 -23.06 2.90 13.44
C ARG A 113 -22.91 1.40 13.27
N LEU A 114 -21.69 0.89 13.39
CA LEU A 114 -21.32 -0.51 13.18
C LEU A 114 -20.75 -1.16 14.47
N GLY A 115 -20.72 -0.43 15.58
CA GLY A 115 -20.31 -0.95 16.89
C GLY A 115 -18.83 -0.68 17.17
N LEU A 116 -18.07 -1.69 17.61
CA LEU A 116 -16.68 -1.49 18.06
C LEU A 116 -15.78 -0.88 16.97
N VAL A 117 -16.01 -1.25 15.71
CA VAL A 117 -15.25 -0.75 14.55
C VAL A 117 -15.43 0.75 14.34
N ASP A 118 -16.48 1.38 14.89
CA ASP A 118 -16.69 2.82 14.79
C ASP A 118 -15.52 3.59 15.42
N ASN A 119 -14.91 3.07 16.48
CA ASN A 119 -13.74 3.66 17.14
C ASN A 119 -12.52 3.64 16.22
N TRP A 120 -12.33 2.55 15.47
CA TRP A 120 -11.27 2.45 14.47
C TRP A 120 -11.52 3.40 13.30
N LEU A 121 -12.77 3.46 12.83
CA LEU A 121 -13.16 4.32 11.72
C LEU A 121 -13.19 5.82 12.08
N HIS A 122 -13.03 6.20 13.36
CA HIS A 122 -12.80 7.60 13.72
C HIS A 122 -11.56 8.17 13.04
N HIS A 123 -10.50 7.39 12.85
CA HIS A 123 -9.32 7.84 12.10
C HIS A 123 -9.64 8.20 10.64
N VAL A 124 -10.58 7.48 10.01
CA VAL A 124 -11.06 7.81 8.65
C VAL A 124 -12.01 9.01 8.67
N LYS A 125 -12.81 9.17 9.75
CA LYS A 125 -13.65 10.37 9.94
C LYS A 125 -12.79 11.62 10.15
N ASP A 126 -11.66 11.53 10.83
CA ASP A 126 -10.73 12.65 10.99
C ASP A 126 -10.20 13.12 9.62
N VAL A 127 -9.91 12.18 8.71
CA VAL A 127 -9.55 12.51 7.31
C VAL A 127 -10.72 13.19 6.59
N ARG A 128 -11.94 12.62 6.71
CA ARG A 128 -13.15 13.22 6.11
C ARG A 128 -13.38 14.64 6.61
N ASP A 129 -13.25 14.87 7.91
CA ASP A 129 -13.56 16.15 8.55
C ASP A 129 -12.49 17.20 8.22
N ARG A 130 -11.21 16.77 8.14
CA ARG A 130 -10.11 17.62 7.66
C ARG A 130 -10.32 18.13 6.23
N HIS A 131 -10.89 17.28 5.37
CA HIS A 131 -11.11 17.58 3.95
C HIS A 131 -12.59 17.85 3.61
N ALA A 132 -13.40 18.22 4.61
CA ALA A 132 -14.86 18.36 4.47
C ALA A 132 -15.24 19.33 3.34
N ALA A 133 -14.58 20.49 3.27
CA ALA A 133 -14.85 21.49 2.22
C ALA A 133 -14.64 20.94 0.80
N MET A 134 -13.59 20.13 0.59
CA MET A 134 -13.32 19.50 -0.70
C MET A 134 -14.38 18.44 -1.04
N LEU A 135 -14.77 17.62 -0.06
CA LEU A 135 -15.79 16.59 -0.24
C LEU A 135 -17.19 17.19 -0.47
N GLU A 136 -17.52 18.28 0.22
CA GLU A 136 -18.80 18.99 0.07
C GLU A 136 -18.95 19.66 -1.30
N ALA A 137 -17.85 20.19 -1.85
CA ALA A 137 -17.82 20.77 -3.19
C ALA A 137 -17.96 19.73 -4.31
N ALA A 138 -17.66 18.45 -4.05
CA ALA A 138 -17.76 17.37 -5.02
C ALA A 138 -19.17 16.81 -5.16
N ALA A 139 -19.45 16.23 -6.34
CA ALA A 139 -20.68 15.48 -6.60
C ALA A 139 -20.83 14.30 -5.62
N PRO A 140 -22.03 14.03 -5.07
CA PRO A 140 -22.24 13.00 -4.05
C PRO A 140 -21.65 11.63 -4.38
N GLU A 141 -21.76 11.20 -5.64
CA GLU A 141 -21.23 9.93 -6.15
C GLU A 141 -19.70 9.85 -6.16
N ALA A 142 -18.99 10.98 -6.25
CA ALA A 142 -17.53 11.04 -6.27
C ALA A 142 -16.91 11.03 -4.85
N ARG A 143 -17.68 11.41 -3.83
CA ARG A 143 -17.18 11.63 -2.47
C ARG A 143 -16.56 10.38 -1.84
N LEU A 144 -17.11 9.20 -2.14
CA LEU A 144 -16.57 7.94 -1.62
C LEU A 144 -15.18 7.66 -2.19
N ASP A 145 -15.04 7.78 -3.51
CA ASP A 145 -13.78 7.51 -4.19
C ASP A 145 -12.72 8.54 -3.78
N MET A 146 -13.10 9.83 -3.72
CA MET A 146 -12.23 10.89 -3.19
C MET A 146 -11.79 10.63 -1.74
N LEU A 147 -12.69 10.18 -0.86
CA LEU A 147 -12.30 9.88 0.52
C LEU A 147 -11.39 8.65 0.62
N CYS A 148 -11.54 7.65 -0.28
CA CYS A 148 -10.59 6.54 -0.37
C CYS A 148 -9.19 7.04 -0.74
N GLU A 149 -9.07 7.94 -1.71
CA GLU A 149 -7.80 8.55 -2.14
C GLU A 149 -7.18 9.41 -1.02
N LEU A 150 -7.97 10.31 -0.43
CA LEU A 150 -7.55 11.14 0.70
C LEU A 150 -7.06 10.28 1.88
N ASN A 151 -7.77 9.21 2.20
CA ASN A 151 -7.37 8.30 3.27
C ASN A 151 -5.99 7.68 2.99
N VAL A 152 -5.71 7.27 1.76
CA VAL A 152 -4.38 6.74 1.39
C VAL A 152 -3.30 7.82 1.55
N ILE A 153 -3.53 9.02 1.03
CA ILE A 153 -2.57 10.13 1.11
C ILE A 153 -2.24 10.43 2.58
N GLU A 154 -3.26 10.50 3.45
CA GLU A 154 -3.07 10.76 4.87
C GLU A 154 -2.36 9.61 5.60
N GLN A 155 -2.65 8.36 5.24
CA GLN A 155 -1.94 7.21 5.80
C GLN A 155 -0.48 7.17 5.35
N VAL A 156 -0.16 7.58 4.11
CA VAL A 156 1.23 7.75 3.66
C VAL A 156 1.96 8.77 4.54
N MET A 157 1.32 9.90 4.86
CA MET A 157 1.89 10.88 5.77
C MET A 157 2.13 10.29 7.17
N ASN A 158 1.19 9.49 7.69
CA ASN A 158 1.37 8.81 8.97
C ASN A 158 2.55 7.84 8.95
N VAL A 159 2.73 7.05 7.88
CA VAL A 159 3.88 6.15 7.72
C VAL A 159 5.20 6.92 7.65
N ALA A 160 5.27 7.99 6.84
CA ALA A 160 6.45 8.84 6.71
C ALA A 160 6.88 9.47 8.05
N GLN A 161 5.91 9.75 8.92
CA GLN A 161 6.14 10.35 10.24
C GLN A 161 6.51 9.32 11.32
N THR A 162 6.45 8.02 11.04
CA THR A 162 6.89 7.01 12.01
C THR A 162 8.37 7.13 12.33
N THR A 163 8.75 6.79 13.56
CA THR A 163 10.16 6.72 13.95
C THR A 163 10.93 5.74 13.06
N VAL A 164 10.33 4.61 12.69
CA VAL A 164 10.92 3.61 11.80
C VAL A 164 11.37 4.19 10.46
N MET A 165 10.47 4.91 9.76
CA MET A 165 10.78 5.48 8.45
C MET A 165 11.79 6.63 8.56
N GLN A 166 11.63 7.50 9.56
CA GLN A 166 12.58 8.60 9.78
C GLN A 166 13.99 8.07 10.09
N ASP A 167 14.09 7.07 10.96
CA ASP A 167 15.38 6.44 11.31
C ASP A 167 15.99 5.72 10.10
N ALA A 168 15.15 5.13 9.23
CA ALA A 168 15.59 4.48 7.99
C ALA A 168 16.19 5.48 6.99
N TRP A 169 15.50 6.59 6.75
CA TRP A 169 16.02 7.64 5.90
C TRP A 169 17.26 8.34 6.51
N ALA A 170 17.25 8.57 7.83
CA ALA A 170 18.38 9.21 8.52
C ALA A 170 19.67 8.37 8.45
N ARG A 171 19.57 7.03 8.50
CA ARG A 171 20.71 6.12 8.32
C ARG A 171 21.05 5.82 6.86
N GLY A 172 20.39 6.47 5.90
CA GLY A 172 20.64 6.30 4.47
C GLY A 172 20.12 4.97 3.89
N GLN A 173 19.20 4.29 4.57
CA GLN A 173 18.56 3.10 4.03
C GLN A 173 17.65 3.48 2.86
N ARG A 174 17.78 2.75 1.76
CA ARG A 174 16.96 2.93 0.56
C ARG A 174 15.60 2.26 0.74
N VAL A 175 14.61 3.03 1.18
CA VAL A 175 13.21 2.62 1.24
C VAL A 175 12.33 3.74 0.68
N THR A 176 11.47 3.40 -0.26
CA THR A 176 10.55 4.35 -0.90
C THR A 176 9.12 4.05 -0.47
N LEU A 177 8.38 5.08 -0.08
CA LEU A 177 7.00 5.00 0.39
C LEU A 177 6.06 5.51 -0.71
N HIS A 178 4.99 4.76 -1.00
CA HIS A 178 4.04 5.07 -2.07
C HIS A 178 2.58 5.04 -1.57
N GLY A 179 1.72 5.83 -2.20
CA GLY A 179 0.26 5.79 -2.01
C GLY A 179 -0.48 5.44 -3.29
N TRP A 180 -1.18 4.31 -3.30
CA TRP A 180 -1.95 3.83 -4.45
C TRP A 180 -3.42 3.56 -4.10
N VAL A 181 -4.26 3.50 -5.12
CA VAL A 181 -5.65 3.03 -5.02
C VAL A 181 -5.94 1.97 -6.08
N TYR A 182 -6.73 0.96 -5.72
CA TYR A 182 -7.15 -0.12 -6.60
C TYR A 182 -8.63 -0.05 -6.97
N GLY A 183 -8.94 -0.17 -8.25
CA GLY A 183 -10.31 -0.26 -8.75
C GLY A 183 -10.86 -1.68 -8.73
N LEU A 184 -11.91 -1.92 -7.93
CA LEU A 184 -12.62 -3.21 -7.94
C LEU A 184 -13.37 -3.47 -9.26
N LYS A 185 -13.66 -2.42 -10.03
CA LYS A 185 -14.44 -2.48 -11.28
C LYS A 185 -13.62 -2.89 -12.49
N ASP A 186 -12.34 -2.53 -12.52
CA ASP A 186 -11.43 -2.66 -13.66
C ASP A 186 -10.17 -3.45 -13.34
N GLY A 187 -9.87 -3.66 -12.05
CA GLY A 187 -8.70 -4.39 -11.59
C GLY A 187 -7.40 -3.61 -11.73
N LEU A 188 -7.46 -2.28 -11.85
CA LEU A 188 -6.28 -1.45 -12.12
C LEU A 188 -5.81 -0.71 -10.86
N LEU A 189 -4.49 -0.70 -10.68
CA LEU A 189 -3.81 0.18 -9.74
C LEU A 189 -3.68 1.58 -10.34
N GLN A 190 -3.92 2.59 -9.50
CA GLN A 190 -3.72 3.99 -9.82
C GLN A 190 -2.77 4.61 -8.81
N ASP A 191 -1.75 5.30 -9.32
CA ASP A 191 -0.80 6.06 -8.50
C ASP A 191 -1.42 7.41 -8.11
N LEU A 192 -1.40 7.73 -6.82
CA LEU A 192 -1.88 9.01 -6.29
C LEU A 192 -0.78 10.08 -6.28
N HIS A 193 0.39 9.78 -6.84
CA HIS A 193 1.55 10.67 -6.97
C HIS A 193 2.07 11.19 -5.63
N ILE A 194 1.91 10.37 -4.60
CA ILE A 194 2.50 10.57 -3.28
C ILE A 194 3.58 9.50 -3.07
N THR A 195 4.75 9.75 -3.65
CA THR A 195 5.94 8.90 -3.50
C THR A 195 7.01 9.66 -2.73
N LEU A 196 7.50 9.09 -1.63
CA LEU A 196 8.47 9.69 -0.71
C LEU A 196 9.66 8.76 -0.53
N ASP A 197 10.87 9.25 -0.82
CA ASP A 197 12.15 8.56 -0.53
C ASP A 197 12.94 9.23 0.61
N SER A 198 12.41 10.34 1.13
CA SER A 198 12.96 11.13 2.23
C SER A 198 11.89 12.09 2.78
N LEU A 199 12.25 12.87 3.80
CA LEU A 199 11.40 13.96 4.31
C LEU A 199 11.45 15.23 3.42
N GLU A 200 12.40 15.30 2.47
CA GLU A 200 12.55 16.45 1.59
C GLU A 200 11.38 16.52 0.59
N GLY A 201 10.84 17.73 0.37
CA GLY A 201 9.74 17.91 -0.59
C GLY A 201 8.40 17.27 -0.18
N MET A 202 8.32 16.62 0.99
CA MET A 202 7.12 15.94 1.49
C MET A 202 5.88 16.85 1.50
N ALA A 203 6.02 18.09 1.96
CA ALA A 203 4.90 19.05 2.01
C ALA A 203 4.41 19.48 0.62
N SER A 204 5.30 19.60 -0.36
CA SER A 204 4.92 19.91 -1.75
C SER A 204 4.22 18.72 -2.41
N LEU A 205 4.73 17.50 -2.20
CA LEU A 205 4.13 16.28 -2.74
C LEU A 205 2.75 16.03 -2.13
N TYR A 206 2.59 16.22 -0.82
CA TYR A 206 1.29 16.16 -0.17
C TYR A 206 0.29 17.13 -0.80
N ARG A 207 0.65 18.40 -0.97
CA ARG A 207 -0.24 19.39 -1.62
C ARG A 207 -0.59 19.02 -3.05
N ALA A 208 0.36 18.51 -3.82
CA ALA A 208 0.13 18.06 -5.20
C ALA A 208 -0.82 16.86 -5.25
N ALA A 209 -0.61 15.86 -4.38
CA ALA A 209 -1.48 14.69 -4.28
C ALA A 209 -2.91 15.08 -3.88
N ILE A 210 -3.08 15.95 -2.87
CA ILE A 210 -4.39 16.47 -2.48
C ILE A 210 -5.08 17.22 -3.64
N ALA A 211 -4.33 17.99 -4.43
CA ALA A 211 -4.88 18.70 -5.59
C ALA A 211 -5.29 17.75 -6.74
N GLY A 212 -4.70 16.55 -6.82
CA GLY A 212 -5.02 15.52 -7.80
C GLY A 212 -6.23 14.65 -7.45
N VAL A 213 -6.72 14.70 -6.20
CA VAL A 213 -7.85 13.89 -5.73
C VAL A 213 -9.09 14.11 -6.58
N GLY A 214 -9.74 13.02 -6.98
CA GLY A 214 -10.93 13.04 -7.83
C GLY A 214 -10.65 13.41 -9.30
N ASN A 215 -9.38 13.58 -9.70
CA ASN A 215 -8.99 13.83 -11.08
C ASN A 215 -7.90 12.86 -11.57
N PRO A 216 -8.30 11.71 -12.15
CA PRO A 216 -7.36 10.72 -12.68
C PRO A 216 -6.59 11.19 -13.93
N ALA A 217 -6.78 12.42 -14.41
CA ALA A 217 -6.01 13.01 -15.51
C ALA A 217 -4.95 14.04 -15.04
N LEU A 218 -5.03 14.52 -13.79
CA LEU A 218 -4.02 15.41 -13.17
C LEU A 218 -2.94 14.64 -12.40
N THR A 219 -3.10 13.32 -12.32
CA THR A 219 -2.10 12.34 -11.89
C THR A 219 -0.98 12.28 -12.94
N LEU A 220 -0.05 13.24 -12.86
CA LEU A 220 1.05 13.44 -13.81
C LEU A 220 1.78 12.10 -14.10
N PRO A 221 2.15 11.79 -15.36
CA PRO A 221 2.92 10.58 -15.63
C PRO A 221 4.24 10.63 -14.85
N VAL A 222 4.58 9.51 -14.20
CA VAL A 222 5.86 9.28 -13.52
C VAL A 222 6.98 9.73 -14.46
N SER A 223 7.62 10.86 -14.13
CA SER A 223 8.84 11.28 -14.80
C SER A 223 9.90 10.24 -14.47
N ALA A 224 10.27 9.45 -15.48
CA ALA A 224 11.46 8.61 -15.47
C ALA A 224 12.70 9.50 -15.27
N ALA A 225 13.06 9.76 -14.01
CA ALA A 225 14.28 10.49 -13.65
C ALA A 225 14.95 9.80 -12.48
N CYS A 226 15.43 8.58 -12.73
CA CYS A 226 16.56 8.01 -11.98
C CYS A 226 17.36 7.11 -12.93
N THR A 227 17.86 7.68 -14.02
CA THR A 227 18.95 7.07 -14.78
C THR A 227 20.25 7.44 -14.08
N THR A 228 20.83 6.44 -13.42
CA THR A 228 22.18 6.51 -12.88
C THR A 228 23.17 6.78 -14.00
N SER A 229 23.71 8.00 -14.05
CA SER A 229 24.87 8.31 -14.88
C SER A 229 26.12 7.68 -14.26
N THR A 230 26.53 6.52 -14.76
CA THR A 230 27.84 5.94 -14.47
C THR A 230 28.93 6.86 -15.02
N PRO A 231 29.95 7.30 -14.24
CA PRO A 231 31.04 8.07 -14.78
C PRO A 231 31.98 7.16 -15.61
N PRO A 232 32.59 7.67 -16.71
CA PRO A 232 33.45 6.86 -17.55
C PRO A 232 34.72 6.45 -16.79
N ARG A 233 35.05 5.16 -16.87
CA ARG A 233 36.30 4.60 -16.32
C ARG A 233 37.49 5.22 -17.04
N HIS A 234 38.36 5.89 -16.29
CA HIS A 234 39.72 6.19 -16.72
C HIS A 234 40.48 4.88 -16.90
N VAL A 235 40.90 4.60 -18.14
CA VAL A 235 41.88 3.56 -18.44
C VAL A 235 43.26 4.20 -18.35
N SER A 236 43.99 3.87 -17.30
CA SER A 236 45.43 4.13 -17.19
C SER A 236 46.19 3.16 -18.09
N PRO A 237 47.18 3.60 -18.88
CA PRO A 237 48.08 2.67 -19.55
C PRO A 237 49.24 2.30 -18.61
N THR A 238 49.58 1.02 -18.57
CA THR A 238 50.85 0.51 -18.04
C THR A 238 51.30 -0.68 -18.88
N PRO A 239 52.61 -0.99 -18.94
CA PRO A 239 53.79 -0.19 -18.58
C PRO A 239 54.46 0.45 -19.81
#